data_AF-A0A946EFB8-F1
#
_entry.id   AF-A0A946EFB8-F1
#
_cell.length_a   1.000
_cell.length_b   1.000
_cell.length_c   1.000
_cell.angle_alpha   90.00
_cell.angle_beta   90.00
_cell.angle_gamma   90.00
#
_symmetry.space_group_name_H-M   'P 1'
#
loop_
_entity.id
_entity.type
_entity.pdbx_description
1 polymer ?
#
loop_
_entity_poly.entity_id
_entity_poly.type
_entity_poly.pdbx_seq_one_letter_code
_entity_poly.pdbx_strand_id
1 'polypeptide(L)' 'MDHQAKFLSQAPGGPQQYSGKAMNAAHQKLTITEEAFNEVARTLNEVLEDNGIDAADIGAIMDLAGSIKDEVVSA' A
#
# COMPACT_ATOMS: atom_id res chain seq x y z
N MET A 1 1.82 -3.46 14.65
CA MET A 1 1.15 -4.60 13.98
C MET A 1 -0.29 -4.29 13.59
N ASP A 2 -1.04 -3.52 14.38
CA ASP A 2 -2.46 -3.19 14.10
C ASP A 2 -2.70 -2.31 12.84
N HIS A 3 -1.70 -1.52 12.42
CA HIS A 3 -1.80 -0.63 11.26
C HIS A 3 -1.79 -1.37 9.90
N GLN A 4 -0.87 -2.32 9.71
CA GLN A 4 -0.79 -3.07 8.45
C GLN A 4 -1.97 -4.02 8.26
N ALA A 5 -2.47 -4.64 9.34
CA ALA A 5 -3.69 -5.44 9.29
C ALA A 5 -4.91 -4.60 8.86
N LYS A 6 -5.01 -3.35 9.35
CA LYS A 6 -6.05 -2.40 8.94
C LYS A 6 -5.92 -2.02 7.46
N PHE A 7 -4.71 -1.71 6.99
CA PHE A 7 -4.47 -1.40 5.57
C PHE A 7 -4.90 -2.56 4.64
N LEU A 8 -4.51 -3.79 4.97
CA LEU A 8 -4.89 -4.99 4.21
C LEU A 8 -6.41 -5.29 4.27
N SER A 9 -7.10 -4.89 5.34
CA SER A 9 -8.55 -5.07 5.50
C SER A 9 -9.43 -4.12 4.67
N GLN A 10 -8.83 -3.10 4.02
CA GLN A 10 -9.54 -2.13 3.19
C GLN A 10 -9.50 -2.44 1.69
N ALA A 11 -9.14 -3.68 1.32
CA ALA A 11 -9.26 -4.20 -0.04
C ALA A 11 -10.73 -4.19 -0.54
N PRO A 12 -10.97 -4.20 -1.87
CA PRO A 12 -12.31 -4.04 -2.44
C PRO A 12 -13.25 -5.17 -1.96
N GLY A 13 -14.20 -4.83 -1.07
CA GLY A 13 -15.18 -5.75 -0.48
C GLY A 13 -15.31 -5.68 1.04
N GLY A 14 -14.39 -4.98 1.73
CA GLY A 14 -14.42 -4.81 3.19
C GLY A 14 -15.34 -3.68 3.69
N PRO A 15 -15.87 -3.76 4.92
CA PRO A 15 -16.83 -2.79 5.48
C PRO A 15 -16.23 -1.42 5.85
N GLN A 16 -14.91 -1.24 5.76
CA GLN A 16 -14.24 0.04 6.01
C GLN A 16 -13.64 0.58 4.72
N GLN A 17 -14.31 1.57 4.12
CA GLN A 17 -13.77 2.32 2.99
C GLN A 17 -12.59 3.19 3.44
N TYR A 18 -11.45 3.01 2.77
CA TYR A 18 -10.35 3.95 2.83
C TYR A 18 -10.81 5.31 2.28
N SER A 19 -10.78 6.37 3.08
CA SER A 19 -11.30 7.68 2.67
C SER A 19 -10.27 8.60 2.00
N GLY A 20 -9.06 8.11 1.72
CA GLY A 20 -8.00 8.86 1.01
C GLY A 20 -7.37 10.01 1.81
N LYS A 21 -8.13 10.72 2.66
CA LYS A 21 -7.69 11.90 3.44
C LYS A 21 -6.50 11.69 4.42
N ALA A 22 -5.90 10.50 4.48
CA ALA A 22 -4.93 10.12 5.49
C ALA A 22 -3.50 9.86 4.97
N MET A 23 -3.28 9.60 3.67
CA MET A 23 -1.96 9.12 3.21
C MET A 23 -0.90 10.22 3.20
N ASN A 24 -1.20 11.35 2.54
CA ASN A 24 -0.29 12.51 2.52
C ASN A 24 -0.01 13.04 3.92
N ALA A 25 -1.06 13.26 4.73
CA ALA A 25 -0.90 13.78 6.09
C ALA A 25 0.01 12.90 6.98
N ALA A 26 -0.04 11.57 6.78
CA ALA A 26 0.79 10.61 7.50
C ALA A 26 2.26 10.59 7.02
N HIS A 27 2.52 10.84 5.74
CA HIS A 27 3.83 10.62 5.12
C HIS A 27 4.61 11.90 4.77
N GLN A 28 3.96 13.07 4.71
CA GLN A 28 4.55 14.35 4.32
C GLN A 28 5.76 14.80 5.16
N LYS A 29 5.94 14.27 6.38
CA LYS A 29 7.06 14.63 7.28
C LYS A 29 8.23 13.65 7.22
N LEU A 30 8.15 12.63 6.39
CA LEU A 30 9.09 11.50 6.38
C LEU A 30 10.09 11.55 5.23
N THR A 31 9.97 12.51 4.29
CA THR A 31 10.90 12.70 3.17
C THR A 31 11.11 11.39 2.40
N ILE A 32 9.99 10.74 2.05
CA ILE A 32 10.02 9.42 1.41
C ILE A 32 10.39 9.60 -0.05
N THR A 33 11.48 8.96 -0.46
CA THR A 33 11.92 8.91 -1.85
C THR A 33 11.12 7.89 -2.64
N GLU A 34 11.09 8.05 -3.95
CA GLU A 34 10.53 7.05 -4.86
C GLU A 34 11.20 5.67 -4.70
N GLU A 35 12.52 5.64 -4.49
CA GLU A 35 13.26 4.40 -4.25
C GLU A 35 12.77 3.65 -3.01
N ALA A 36 12.58 4.38 -1.89
CA ALA A 36 12.07 3.79 -0.65
C ALA A 36 10.63 3.27 -0.82
N PHE A 37 9.78 4.00 -1.56
CA PHE A 37 8.43 3.55 -1.86
C PHE A 37 8.45 2.25 -2.68
N ASN A 38 9.28 2.20 -3.73
CA ASN A 38 9.40 1.03 -4.60
C ASN A 38 9.93 -0.19 -3.84
N GLU A 39 10.81 -0.01 -2.86
CA GLU A 39 11.32 -1.10 -2.02
C GLU A 39 10.24 -1.70 -1.12
N VAL A 40 9.36 -0.86 -0.56
CA VAL A 40 8.19 -1.33 0.20
C VAL A 40 7.21 -2.05 -0.71
N ALA A 41 6.96 -1.53 -1.93
CA ALA A 41 6.10 -2.16 -2.91
C ALA A 41 6.63 -3.54 -3.35
N ARG A 42 7.94 -3.67 -3.59
CA ARG A 42 8.60 -4.94 -3.88
C ARG A 42 8.41 -5.94 -2.74
N THR A 43 8.67 -5.51 -1.51
CA THR A 43 8.50 -6.35 -0.31
C THR A 43 7.05 -6.82 -0.15
N LEU A 44 6.07 -5.93 -0.42
CA LEU A 44 4.65 -6.29 -0.38
C LEU A 44 4.32 -7.37 -1.41
N ASN A 45 4.81 -7.24 -2.64
CA ASN A 45 4.61 -8.24 -3.68
C ASN A 45 5.17 -9.62 -3.25
N GLU A 46 6.43 -9.65 -2.81
CA GLU A 46 7.11 -10.89 -2.37
C GLU A 46 6.35 -11.58 -1.23
N VAL A 47 5.86 -10.83 -0.24
CA VAL A 47 5.08 -11.40 0.86
C VAL A 47 3.74 -11.97 0.36
N LEU A 48 3.08 -11.34 -0.60
CA LEU A 48 1.83 -11.86 -1.15
C LEU A 48 2.06 -13.15 -1.96
N GLU A 49 3.14 -13.19 -2.76
CA GLU A 49 3.56 -14.38 -3.50
C GLU A 49 3.90 -15.54 -2.53
N ASP A 50 4.69 -15.27 -1.48
CA ASP A 50 5.10 -16.27 -0.48
C ASP A 50 3.91 -16.84 0.31
N ASN A 51 2.83 -16.08 0.45
CA ASN A 51 1.60 -16.53 1.12
C ASN A 51 0.60 -17.19 0.15
N GLY A 52 0.97 -17.39 -1.11
CA GLY A 52 0.16 -18.11 -2.10
C GLY A 52 -1.08 -17.34 -2.55
N ILE A 53 -1.05 -16.00 -2.51
CA ILE A 53 -2.12 -15.18 -3.07
C ILE A 53 -2.08 -15.29 -4.60
N ASP A 54 -3.24 -15.34 -5.24
CA ASP A 54 -3.35 -15.45 -6.68
C ASP A 54 -2.79 -14.21 -7.39
N ALA A 55 -2.08 -14.41 -8.50
CA ALA A 55 -1.42 -13.33 -9.24
C ALA A 55 -2.37 -12.20 -9.68
N ALA A 56 -3.64 -12.51 -9.94
CA ALA A 56 -4.65 -11.52 -10.28
C ALA A 56 -4.97 -10.58 -9.10
N ASP A 57 -5.06 -11.15 -7.89
CA ASP A 57 -5.31 -10.38 -6.66
C ASP A 57 -4.08 -9.58 -6.26
N ILE A 58 -2.87 -10.16 -6.43
CA ILE A 58 -1.61 -9.43 -6.26
C ILE A 58 -1.59 -8.21 -7.18
N GLY A 59 -1.90 -8.38 -8.47
CA GLY A 59 -1.97 -7.27 -9.42
C GLY A 59 -2.92 -6.16 -8.95
N ALA A 60 -4.13 -6.52 -8.51
CA ALA A 60 -5.11 -5.55 -8.01
C ALA A 60 -4.61 -4.80 -6.76
N ILE A 61 -3.93 -5.49 -5.83
CA ILE A 61 -3.35 -4.87 -4.64
C ILE A 61 -2.20 -3.93 -5.01
N MET A 62 -1.32 -4.35 -5.93
CA MET A 62 -0.18 -3.55 -6.38
C MET A 62 -0.62 -2.31 -7.17
N ASP A 63 -1.67 -2.42 -7.99
CA ASP A 63 -2.28 -1.29 -8.69
C ASP A 63 -2.85 -0.26 -7.69
N LEU A 64 -3.56 -0.75 -6.66
CA LEU A 64 -4.07 0.11 -5.59
C LEU A 64 -2.93 0.81 -4.83
N ALA A 65 -1.88 0.07 -4.46
CA ALA A 65 -0.72 0.64 -3.79
C ALA A 65 -0.02 1.68 -4.68
N GLY A 66 0.14 1.41 -5.97
CA GLY A 66 0.71 2.35 -6.94
C GLY A 66 -0.12 3.62 -7.08
N SER A 67 -1.46 3.53 -7.02
CA SER A 67 -2.36 4.68 -7.18
C SER A 67 -2.21 5.77 -6.10
N ILE A 68 -1.66 5.42 -4.92
CA ILE A 68 -1.45 6.35 -3.81
C ILE A 68 0.00 6.84 -3.70
N LYS A 69 0.90 6.45 -4.63
CA LYS A 69 2.33 6.79 -4.59
C LYS A 69 2.58 8.28 -4.46
N ASP A 70 1.87 9.08 -5.26
CA ASP A 70 2.01 10.55 -5.29
C ASP A 70 1.56 11.22 -3.97
N GLU A 71 0.77 10.51 -3.15
CA GLU A 71 0.41 10.97 -1.82
C GLU A 71 1.43 10.57 -0.75
N VAL A 72 2.36 9.65 -1.04
CA VAL A 72 3.33 9.12 -0.07
C VAL A 72 4.74 9.67 -0.33
N VAL A 73 5.15 9.73 -1.59
CA VAL A 73 6.46 10.26 -2.00
C VAL A 73 6.48 11.77 -1.80
N SER A 74 7.51 12.25 -1.10
CA SER A 74 7.63 13.67 -0.70
C SER A 74 9.02 14.26 -0.95
N ALA A 75 9.92 13.51 -1.59
CA ALA A 75 11.31 13.87 -1.86
C ALA A 75 11.71 13.59 -3.30
#